data_AF-A0A371RJH0-F1
#
_entry.id   AF-A0A371RJH0-F1
#
_cell.length_a   1.000
_cell.length_b   1.000
_cell.length_c   1.000
_cell.angle_alpha   90.00
_cell.angle_beta   90.00
_cell.angle_gamma   90.00
#
_symmetry.space_group_name_H-M   'P 1'
#
loop_
_entity.id
_entity.type
_entity.pdbx_description
1 polymer ?
#
loop_
_entity_poly.entity_id
_entity_poly.type
_entity_poly.pdbx_seq_one_letter_code
_entity_poly.pdbx_strand_id
1 'polypeptide(L)'
;MDQAADNFQDFVMRRPDRRRLSTAAVSAHSQRVKWLRLIVPAIGAGVLMTYALSATPPVIDKAFMRDFANIDTDAENMRLNRPRHTGYDLEGNPFEIAAASALRNPETPGLISLDSPQAFRGLENDEDVTVRALRGLMDTEAKRLDLSSSVELDHRIGGSDFTLNTDAAEVDFENKTIKSVSGVSGSGDRGTVAADSMTVYQDEGRAVFEGNVQFQIAPAKKKDDDTGG
;
A
#
# COMPACT_ATOMS: atom_id res chain seq x y z
N MET A 1 -100.52 10.03 11.64
CA MET A 1 -101.22 10.12 10.35
C MET A 1 -100.13 10.38 9.34
N ASP A 2 -99.81 9.52 8.40
CA ASP A 2 -100.57 8.42 7.86
C ASP A 2 -99.61 7.60 6.98
N GLN A 3 -99.89 6.31 6.85
CA GLN A 3 -99.52 5.41 5.75
C GLN A 3 -98.02 5.30 5.38
N ALA A 4 -97.36 4.15 5.59
CA ALA A 4 -97.83 2.80 5.27
C ALA A 4 -98.53 2.75 3.90
N ALA A 5 -97.73 2.93 2.86
CA ALA A 5 -97.97 2.43 1.52
C ALA A 5 -96.65 2.67 0.78
N ASP A 6 -95.98 1.74 0.17
CA ASP A 6 -96.35 0.39 -0.20
C ASP A 6 -95.08 -0.17 -0.86
N ASN A 7 -94.94 -1.49 -0.85
CA ASN A 7 -94.24 -2.27 -1.87
C ASN A 7 -92.92 -1.72 -2.46
N PHE A 8 -91.82 -2.45 -2.27
CA PHE A 8 -91.15 -3.14 -3.39
C PHE A 8 -90.02 -4.00 -2.81
N GLN A 9 -90.35 -5.28 -2.59
CA GLN A 9 -89.53 -6.43 -3.00
C GLN A 9 -88.14 -6.54 -2.34
N ASP A 10 -87.98 -7.37 -1.32
CA ASP A 10 -87.81 -8.82 -1.53
C ASP A 10 -86.91 -9.14 -2.74
N PHE A 11 -85.60 -8.95 -2.54
CA PHE A 11 -84.59 -9.59 -3.37
C PHE A 11 -83.45 -10.11 -2.49
N VAL A 12 -83.78 -11.20 -1.80
CA VAL A 12 -83.00 -12.45 -1.74
C VAL A 12 -81.58 -12.36 -2.33
N MET A 13 -80.57 -12.70 -1.54
CA MET A 13 -79.57 -13.76 -1.83
C MET A 13 -78.30 -13.53 -1.00
N ARG A 14 -78.00 -14.40 -0.04
CA ARG A 14 -77.33 -15.70 -0.21
C ARG A 14 -75.81 -15.51 -0.40
N ARG A 15 -75.08 -15.80 0.68
CA ARG A 15 -73.62 -16.01 0.67
C ARG A 15 -73.24 -16.94 -0.50
N PRO A 16 -72.31 -16.54 -1.37
CA PRO A 16 -71.60 -17.49 -2.20
C PRO A 16 -70.27 -17.86 -1.51
N ASP A 17 -70.26 -19.04 -0.91
CA ASP A 17 -69.07 -19.89 -0.99
C ASP A 17 -68.84 -20.22 -2.47
N ARG A 18 -67.60 -20.04 -2.94
CA ARG A 18 -66.92 -20.77 -4.03
C ARG A 18 -65.84 -19.89 -4.67
N ARG A 19 -64.57 -20.22 -4.50
CA ARG A 19 -63.87 -21.24 -5.31
C ARG A 19 -62.37 -21.20 -5.01
N ARG A 20 -61.86 -22.39 -4.72
CA ARG A 20 -60.44 -22.73 -4.76
C ARG A 20 -59.88 -22.32 -6.12
N LEU A 21 -58.80 -21.54 -6.12
CA LEU A 21 -57.87 -21.49 -7.23
C LEU A 21 -56.48 -21.81 -6.68
N SER A 22 -56.20 -23.12 -6.76
CA SER A 22 -54.90 -23.71 -7.07
C SER A 22 -53.65 -22.85 -6.80
N THR A 23 -53.01 -23.13 -5.67
CA THR A 23 -51.57 -22.98 -5.45
C THR A 23 -50.81 -23.90 -6.42
N ALA A 24 -50.54 -23.46 -7.66
CA ALA A 24 -49.72 -24.25 -8.59
C ALA A 24 -49.02 -23.47 -9.72
N ALA A 25 -49.04 -22.14 -9.75
CA ALA A 25 -48.53 -21.39 -10.92
C ALA A 25 -47.67 -20.16 -10.62
N VAL A 26 -46.86 -20.18 -9.54
CA VAL A 26 -45.76 -19.21 -9.37
C VAL A 26 -44.51 -19.88 -8.76
N SER A 27 -44.20 -21.09 -9.22
CA SER A 27 -42.94 -21.77 -8.95
C SER A 27 -42.10 -21.80 -10.23
N ALA A 28 -41.22 -20.82 -10.42
CA ALA A 28 -39.99 -21.00 -11.23
C ALA A 28 -39.10 -19.74 -11.39
N HIS A 29 -39.32 -18.63 -10.68
CA HIS A 29 -38.42 -17.45 -10.80
C HIS A 29 -37.95 -16.82 -9.48
N SER A 30 -38.54 -17.16 -8.34
CA SER A 30 -38.25 -16.50 -7.05
C SER A 30 -37.20 -17.21 -6.17
N GLN A 31 -36.87 -18.47 -6.48
CA GLN A 31 -35.92 -19.24 -5.66
C GLN A 31 -34.45 -19.06 -6.14
N ARG A 32 -34.21 -18.86 -7.45
CA ARG A 32 -32.83 -18.70 -7.98
C ARG A 32 -32.14 -17.44 -7.45
N VAL A 33 -32.87 -16.34 -7.29
CA VAL A 33 -32.33 -15.06 -6.81
C VAL A 33 -32.02 -15.10 -5.30
N LYS A 34 -32.76 -15.89 -4.51
CA LYS A 34 -32.47 -16.11 -3.09
C LYS A 34 -31.16 -16.87 -2.87
N TRP A 35 -30.86 -17.85 -3.73
CA TRP A 35 -29.60 -18.59 -3.67
C TRP A 35 -28.41 -17.72 -4.11
N LEU A 36 -28.54 -16.90 -5.15
CA LEU A 36 -27.49 -15.95 -5.54
C LEU A 36 -27.19 -14.90 -4.45
N ARG A 37 -28.21 -14.42 -3.73
CA ARG A 37 -28.04 -13.45 -2.63
C ARG A 37 -27.32 -14.02 -1.41
N LEU A 38 -27.21 -15.35 -1.30
CA LEU A 38 -26.49 -16.04 -0.22
C LEU A 38 -25.12 -16.58 -0.68
N ILE A 39 -25.02 -17.06 -1.92
CA ILE A 39 -23.78 -17.60 -2.50
C ILE A 39 -22.76 -16.49 -2.73
N VAL A 40 -23.15 -15.30 -3.20
CA VAL A 40 -22.22 -14.19 -3.45
C VAL A 40 -21.45 -13.75 -2.19
N PRO A 41 -22.10 -13.48 -1.04
CA PRO A 41 -21.36 -13.17 0.18
C PRO A 41 -20.59 -14.36 0.74
N ALA A 42 -21.05 -15.61 0.54
CA ALA A 42 -20.33 -16.81 0.97
C ALA A 42 -19.06 -17.06 0.16
N ILE A 43 -19.08 -16.81 -1.17
CA ILE A 43 -17.88 -16.85 -2.02
C ILE A 43 -16.95 -15.70 -1.65
N GLY A 44 -17.48 -14.49 -1.42
CA GLY A 44 -16.67 -13.35 -0.95
C GLY A 44 -15.97 -13.65 0.38
N ALA A 45 -16.69 -14.22 1.35
CA ALA A 45 -16.13 -14.65 2.62
C ALA A 45 -15.11 -15.80 2.44
N GLY A 46 -15.37 -16.74 1.54
CA GLY A 46 -14.44 -17.83 1.21
C GLY A 46 -13.14 -17.34 0.57
N VAL A 47 -13.22 -16.35 -0.33
CA VAL A 47 -12.05 -15.71 -0.94
C VAL A 47 -11.28 -14.90 0.10
N LEU A 48 -11.98 -14.14 0.96
CA LEU A 48 -11.36 -13.42 2.08
C LEU A 48 -10.71 -14.36 3.10
N MET A 49 -11.32 -15.51 3.37
CA MET A 49 -10.79 -16.51 4.30
C MET A 49 -9.62 -17.28 3.68
N THR A 50 -9.65 -17.57 2.38
CA THR A 50 -8.52 -18.14 1.65
C THR A 50 -7.37 -17.13 1.58
N TYR A 51 -7.68 -15.85 1.33
CA TYR A 51 -6.71 -14.76 1.41
C TYR A 51 -6.15 -14.59 2.82
N ALA A 52 -6.97 -14.70 3.88
CA ALA A 52 -6.50 -14.61 5.26
C ALA A 52 -5.67 -15.83 5.70
N LEU A 53 -5.91 -17.02 5.11
CA LEU A 53 -5.12 -18.22 5.34
C LEU A 53 -3.85 -18.27 4.46
N SER A 54 -3.86 -17.66 3.27
CA SER A 54 -2.69 -17.48 2.41
C SER A 54 -1.89 -16.21 2.72
N ALA A 55 -2.48 -15.29 3.48
CA ALA A 55 -1.82 -14.17 4.13
C ALA A 55 -0.92 -14.77 5.20
N THR A 56 0.18 -15.34 4.72
CA THR A 56 1.38 -15.49 5.50
C THR A 56 1.61 -14.11 6.13
N PRO A 57 1.64 -14.00 7.47
CA PRO A 57 1.94 -12.72 8.10
C PRO A 57 3.23 -12.19 7.45
N PRO A 58 3.32 -10.89 7.14
CA PRO A 58 4.48 -10.34 6.46
C PRO A 58 5.68 -10.46 7.40
N VAL A 59 6.38 -11.58 7.28
CA VAL A 59 7.75 -11.70 7.72
C VAL A 59 8.53 -10.90 6.69
N ILE A 60 8.77 -9.63 6.99
CA ILE A 60 10.09 -9.06 6.65
C ILE A 60 11.07 -10.10 7.14
N ASP A 61 11.79 -10.67 6.17
CA ASP A 61 12.43 -11.94 6.33
C ASP A 61 13.14 -11.93 7.67
N LYS A 62 12.86 -12.91 8.53
CA LYS A 62 13.59 -13.03 9.79
C LYS A 62 15.09 -13.18 9.48
N ALA A 63 15.46 -13.50 8.23
CA ALA A 63 16.78 -13.39 7.66
C ALA A 63 17.33 -11.95 7.56
N PHE A 64 16.55 -10.93 7.20
CA PHE A 64 17.03 -9.54 7.18
C PHE A 64 17.60 -9.12 8.54
N MET A 65 16.94 -9.51 9.65
CA MET A 65 17.45 -9.27 11.01
C MET A 65 18.44 -10.33 11.52
N ARG A 66 18.30 -11.61 11.14
CA ARG A 66 19.21 -12.70 11.56
C ARG A 66 20.53 -12.73 10.78
N ASP A 67 20.60 -12.23 9.56
CA ASP A 67 21.83 -12.25 8.76
C ASP A 67 22.76 -11.10 9.12
N PHE A 68 22.24 -10.01 9.69
CA PHE A 68 23.10 -9.14 10.49
C PHE A 68 23.66 -9.89 11.73
N ALA A 69 22.97 -10.91 12.25
CA ALA A 69 23.37 -11.70 13.40
C ALA A 69 24.27 -12.92 13.08
N ASN A 70 24.52 -13.23 11.80
CA ASN A 70 25.23 -14.45 11.38
C ASN A 70 26.24 -14.21 10.24
N ILE A 71 27.00 -13.11 10.30
CA ILE A 71 28.09 -12.89 9.34
C ILE A 71 29.38 -12.55 10.11
N ASP A 72 30.27 -13.54 10.06
CA ASP A 72 31.68 -13.66 10.47
C ASP A 72 32.13 -13.06 11.82
N THR A 73 32.35 -13.99 12.75
CA THR A 73 33.18 -13.91 13.95
C THR A 73 34.62 -13.52 13.64
N ASP A 74 35.04 -12.31 14.02
CA ASP A 74 36.18 -12.10 14.92
C ASP A 74 36.45 -10.61 15.16
N ALA A 75 36.84 -10.32 16.40
CA ALA A 75 37.32 -9.04 16.96
C ALA A 75 36.27 -8.08 17.58
N GLU A 76 36.65 -7.62 18.76
CA GLU A 76 35.94 -6.93 19.85
C GLU A 76 35.37 -5.54 19.51
N ASN A 77 35.23 -5.19 18.24
CA ASN A 77 34.47 -4.06 17.70
C ASN A 77 34.08 -4.40 16.26
N MET A 78 32.87 -4.90 16.06
CA MET A 78 32.42 -5.48 14.78
C MET A 78 32.16 -4.37 13.74
N ARG A 79 33.24 -3.95 13.06
CA ARG A 79 33.22 -3.02 11.92
C ARG A 79 33.31 -3.83 10.63
N LEU A 80 32.23 -3.84 9.85
CA LEU A 80 32.19 -4.45 8.53
C LEU A 80 32.63 -3.42 7.48
N ASN A 81 33.50 -3.83 6.57
CA ASN A 81 33.92 -3.03 5.44
C ASN A 81 33.13 -3.42 4.19
N ARG A 82 32.50 -2.46 3.53
CA ARG A 82 31.66 -2.66 2.34
C ARG A 82 30.60 -3.77 2.50
N PRO A 83 29.81 -3.78 3.59
CA PRO A 83 28.75 -4.77 3.73
C PRO A 83 27.75 -4.63 2.59
N ARG A 84 27.28 -5.76 2.08
CA ARG A 84 26.22 -5.85 1.09
C ARG A 84 25.31 -7.01 1.44
N HIS A 85 24.02 -6.79 1.36
CA HIS A 85 22.99 -7.80 1.53
C HIS A 85 22.03 -7.74 0.37
N THR A 86 21.65 -8.90 -0.15
CA THR A 86 20.69 -9.03 -1.24
C THR A 86 19.54 -9.92 -0.77
N GLY A 87 18.32 -9.55 -1.11
CA GLY A 87 17.13 -10.32 -0.77
C GLY A 87 16.03 -10.14 -1.81
N TYR A 88 14.87 -10.68 -1.50
CA TYR A 88 13.65 -10.45 -2.26
C TYR A 88 12.61 -9.84 -1.34
N ASP A 89 11.89 -8.84 -1.82
CA ASP A 89 10.76 -8.29 -1.07
C ASP A 89 9.55 -9.24 -1.14
N LEU A 90 8.44 -8.83 -0.52
CA LEU A 90 7.22 -9.64 -0.45
C LEU A 90 6.53 -9.81 -1.81
N GLU A 91 6.85 -8.93 -2.76
CA GLU A 91 6.34 -8.96 -4.13
C GLU A 91 7.26 -9.80 -5.05
N GLY A 92 8.37 -10.31 -4.50
CA GLY A 92 9.35 -11.12 -5.22
C GLY A 92 10.39 -10.29 -5.96
N ASN A 93 10.44 -8.97 -5.75
CA ASN A 93 11.40 -8.10 -6.41
C ASN A 93 12.77 -8.19 -5.72
N PRO A 94 13.87 -8.33 -6.46
CA PRO A 94 15.20 -8.31 -5.89
C PRO A 94 15.53 -6.93 -5.30
N PHE A 95 16.09 -6.92 -4.10
CA PHE A 95 16.65 -5.73 -3.48
C PHE A 95 18.07 -5.97 -3.01
N GLU A 96 18.86 -4.90 -2.96
CA GLU A 96 20.21 -4.86 -2.44
C GLU A 96 20.33 -3.70 -1.45
N ILE A 97 20.94 -3.95 -0.29
CA ILE A 97 21.36 -2.90 0.65
C ILE A 97 22.87 -3.01 0.81
N ALA A 98 23.56 -1.91 0.54
CA ALA A 98 25.00 -1.79 0.67
C ALA A 98 25.36 -0.58 1.54
N ALA A 99 26.56 -0.59 2.12
CA ALA A 99 27.13 0.58 2.79
C ALA A 99 28.64 0.61 2.59
N ALA A 100 29.28 1.76 2.82
CA ALA A 100 30.73 1.84 2.84
C ALA A 100 31.32 1.14 4.07
N SER A 101 30.69 1.31 5.23
CA SER A 101 30.99 0.53 6.43
C SER A 101 29.78 0.38 7.34
N ALA A 102 29.74 -0.69 8.14
CA ALA A 102 28.76 -0.85 9.21
C ALA A 102 29.48 -1.10 10.53
N LEU A 103 29.07 -0.41 11.59
CA LEU A 103 29.63 -0.57 12.94
C LEU A 103 28.52 -1.02 13.88
N ARG A 104 28.69 -2.20 14.48
CA ARG A 104 27.82 -2.69 15.56
C ARG A 104 28.53 -2.44 16.89
N ASN A 105 27.85 -1.74 17.80
CA ASN A 105 28.36 -1.54 19.14
C ASN A 105 28.09 -2.81 19.99
N PRO A 106 29.11 -3.44 20.62
CA PRO A 106 28.90 -4.59 21.49
C PRO A 106 28.05 -4.29 22.74
N GLU A 107 28.05 -3.05 23.23
CA GLU A 107 27.22 -2.65 24.38
C GLU A 107 25.73 -2.51 24.02
N THR A 108 25.45 -2.18 22.75
CA THR A 108 24.08 -2.06 22.20
C THR A 108 23.98 -2.86 20.91
N PRO A 109 23.94 -4.20 20.97
CA PRO A 109 24.01 -5.05 19.79
C PRO A 109 22.90 -4.79 18.78
N GLY A 110 21.76 -4.26 19.23
CA GLY A 110 20.62 -3.93 18.39
C GLY A 110 20.83 -2.71 17.47
N LEU A 111 21.80 -1.84 17.78
CA LEU A 111 22.08 -0.61 17.03
C LEU A 111 23.28 -0.79 16.09
N ILE A 112 23.06 -0.55 14.81
CA ILE A 112 24.05 -0.67 13.74
C ILE A 112 24.18 0.68 13.04
N SER A 113 25.34 1.30 13.14
CA SER A 113 25.66 2.53 12.41
C SER A 113 26.15 2.18 11.00
N LEU A 114 25.52 2.77 9.99
CA LEU A 114 25.83 2.60 8.57
C LEU A 114 26.47 3.90 8.03
N ASP A 115 27.59 3.75 7.34
CA ASP A 115 28.28 4.85 6.66
C ASP A 115 28.04 4.75 5.15
N SER A 116 27.54 5.84 4.56
CA SER A 116 27.10 5.89 3.16
C SER A 116 26.18 4.72 2.74
N PRO A 117 25.04 4.49 3.44
CA PRO A 117 24.12 3.43 3.04
C PRO A 117 23.48 3.74 1.68
N GLN A 118 23.30 2.69 0.89
CA GLN A 118 22.59 2.69 -0.36
C GLN A 118 21.66 1.48 -0.41
N ALA A 119 20.40 1.69 -0.78
CA ALA A 119 19.45 0.64 -1.08
C ALA A 119 19.04 0.73 -2.55
N PHE A 120 18.92 -0.41 -3.20
CA PHE A 120 18.45 -0.54 -4.57
C PHE A 120 17.36 -1.61 -4.60
N ARG A 121 16.25 -1.34 -5.28
CA ARG A 121 15.20 -2.31 -5.57
C ARG A 121 14.90 -2.25 -7.05
N GLY A 122 15.11 -3.37 -7.74
CA GLY A 122 14.69 -3.50 -9.13
C GLY A 122 13.29 -4.09 -9.15
N LEU A 123 12.34 -3.40 -9.76
CA LEU A 123 10.98 -3.87 -9.94
C LEU A 123 10.79 -4.44 -11.36
N GLU A 124 9.72 -5.22 -11.55
CA GLU A 124 9.31 -5.64 -12.90
C GLU A 124 8.89 -4.41 -13.74
N ASN A 125 9.01 -4.51 -15.07
CA ASN A 125 8.58 -3.47 -16.04
C ASN A 125 9.40 -2.18 -16.08
N ASP A 126 10.72 -2.28 -15.91
CA ASP A 126 11.65 -1.15 -16.06
C ASP A 126 11.43 -0.04 -15.02
N GLU A 127 10.98 -0.45 -13.84
CA GLU A 127 10.84 0.39 -12.65
C GLU A 127 11.99 0.08 -11.67
N ASP A 128 12.61 1.11 -11.10
CA ASP A 128 13.60 0.93 -10.05
C ASP A 128 13.52 2.02 -9.00
N VAL A 129 13.92 1.66 -7.78
CA VAL A 129 14.00 2.58 -6.65
C VAL A 129 15.40 2.50 -6.07
N THR A 130 16.06 3.66 -6.00
CA THR A 130 17.36 3.81 -5.34
C THR A 130 17.23 4.78 -4.18
N VAL A 131 17.73 4.42 -3.02
CA VAL A 131 17.81 5.31 -1.85
C VAL A 131 19.26 5.44 -1.43
N ARG A 132 19.72 6.65 -1.16
CA ARG A 132 21.09 6.98 -0.73
C ARG A 132 21.05 7.91 0.48
N ALA A 133 21.98 7.72 1.41
CA ALA A 133 22.24 8.69 2.48
C ALA A 133 23.73 8.67 2.84
N LEU A 134 24.22 9.71 3.53
CA LEU A 134 25.60 9.68 4.05
C LEU A 134 25.71 8.92 5.38
N ARG A 135 24.64 8.88 6.18
CA ARG A 135 24.61 8.16 7.46
C ARG A 135 23.29 7.43 7.64
N GLY A 136 23.37 6.24 8.22
CA GLY A 136 22.22 5.46 8.66
C GLY A 136 22.42 4.95 10.08
N LEU A 137 21.35 4.86 10.86
CA LEU A 137 21.32 4.15 12.13
C LEU A 137 20.17 3.15 12.08
N MET A 138 20.50 1.88 12.13
CA MET A 138 19.51 0.81 12.13
C MET A 138 19.33 0.28 13.54
N ASP A 139 18.10 0.37 14.04
CA ASP A 139 17.65 -0.32 15.23
C ASP A 139 16.97 -1.61 14.81
N THR A 140 17.67 -2.73 15.00
CA THR A 140 17.15 -4.04 14.68
C THR A 140 15.98 -4.42 15.59
N GLU A 141 16.01 -4.08 16.88
CA GLU A 141 14.93 -4.45 17.81
C GLU A 141 13.63 -3.70 17.48
N ALA A 142 13.74 -2.39 17.24
CA ALA A 142 12.61 -1.55 16.84
C ALA A 142 12.22 -1.69 15.37
N LYS A 143 13.03 -2.40 14.55
CA LYS A 143 12.87 -2.52 13.10
C LYS A 143 12.76 -1.15 12.41
N ARG A 144 13.67 -0.25 12.76
CA ARG A 144 13.73 1.11 12.22
C ARG A 144 15.08 1.41 11.62
N LEU A 145 15.08 2.25 10.59
CA LEU A 145 16.29 2.79 9.98
C LEU A 145 16.17 4.30 9.86
N ASP A 146 17.01 5.00 10.59
CA ASP A 146 17.13 6.45 10.53
C ASP A 146 18.24 6.83 9.55
N LEU A 147 17.86 7.43 8.44
CA LEU A 147 18.76 7.98 7.43
C LEU A 147 18.94 9.48 7.69
N SER A 148 20.17 9.97 7.58
CA SER A 148 20.48 11.37 7.80
C SER A 148 21.64 11.85 6.94
N SER A 149 21.80 13.17 6.89
CA SER A 149 22.87 13.86 6.16
C SER A 149 22.76 13.61 4.65
N SER A 150 21.78 14.27 4.02
CA SER A 150 21.49 14.18 2.57
C SER A 150 20.92 12.81 2.15
N VAL A 151 19.62 12.65 2.35
CA VAL A 151 18.85 11.51 1.87
C VAL A 151 18.29 11.82 0.49
N GLU A 152 18.62 10.97 -0.48
CA GLU A 152 18.16 11.05 -1.86
C GLU A 152 17.39 9.76 -2.18
N LEU A 153 16.22 9.89 -2.78
CA LEU A 153 15.43 8.78 -3.32
C LEU A 153 15.17 9.05 -4.79
N ASP A 154 15.64 8.15 -5.64
CA ASP A 154 15.33 8.11 -7.05
C ASP A 154 14.35 6.99 -7.33
N HIS A 155 13.27 7.31 -8.04
CA HIS A 155 12.26 6.36 -8.47
C HIS A 155 12.00 6.58 -9.94
N ARG A 156 12.24 5.54 -10.74
CA ARG A 156 11.98 5.54 -12.17
C ARG A 156 10.77 4.67 -12.43
N ILE A 157 9.71 5.21 -13.03
CA ILE A 157 8.48 4.48 -13.37
C ILE A 157 8.15 4.72 -14.83
N GLY A 158 8.07 3.66 -15.63
CA GLY A 158 7.55 3.73 -17.00
C GLY A 158 8.26 4.74 -17.91
N GLY A 159 9.57 4.96 -17.68
CA GLY A 159 10.41 5.91 -18.42
C GLY A 159 10.34 7.36 -17.93
N SER A 160 9.68 7.61 -16.78
CA SER A 160 9.73 8.89 -16.08
C SER A 160 10.54 8.80 -14.80
N ASP A 161 11.37 9.80 -14.55
CA ASP A 161 12.25 9.86 -13.39
C ASP A 161 11.68 10.81 -12.34
N PHE A 162 11.75 10.40 -11.08
CA PHE A 162 11.39 11.21 -9.93
C PHE A 162 12.46 11.12 -8.85
N THR A 163 13.01 12.26 -8.47
CA THR A 163 14.03 12.37 -7.42
C THR A 163 13.46 13.16 -6.25
N LEU A 164 13.58 12.62 -5.04
CA LEU A 164 13.28 13.27 -3.77
C LEU A 164 14.57 13.51 -2.98
N ASN A 165 14.68 14.68 -2.38
CA ASN A 165 15.78 15.08 -1.52
C ASN A 165 15.25 15.57 -0.17
N THR A 166 15.86 15.10 0.92
CA THR A 166 15.60 15.54 2.29
C THR A 166 16.83 15.37 3.18
N ASP A 167 16.91 16.09 4.29
CA ASP A 167 18.05 15.99 5.22
C ASP A 167 18.00 14.73 6.10
N ALA A 168 16.80 14.24 6.41
CA ALA A 168 16.57 13.09 7.27
C ALA A 168 15.30 12.32 6.86
N ALA A 169 15.35 11.00 6.98
CA ALA A 169 14.21 10.12 6.76
C ALA A 169 14.25 8.95 7.75
N GLU A 170 13.11 8.63 8.34
CA GLU A 170 12.90 7.46 9.18
C GLU A 170 12.14 6.42 8.37
N VAL A 171 12.67 5.20 8.31
CA VAL A 171 12.03 4.04 7.69
C VAL A 171 11.57 3.11 8.80
N ASP A 172 10.26 2.93 8.92
CA ASP A 172 9.66 1.94 9.81
C ASP A 172 9.33 0.69 9.00
N PHE A 173 10.13 -0.35 9.17
CA PHE A 173 9.94 -1.60 8.45
C PHE A 173 8.68 -2.33 8.91
N GLU A 174 8.31 -2.23 10.20
CA GLU A 174 7.13 -2.91 10.74
C GLU A 174 5.83 -2.30 10.19
N ASN A 175 5.73 -0.97 10.19
CA ASN A 175 4.58 -0.23 9.70
C ASN A 175 4.64 0.04 8.19
N LYS A 176 5.74 -0.31 7.52
CA LYS A 176 5.98 -0.09 6.08
C LYS A 176 5.86 1.38 5.68
N THR A 177 6.27 2.28 6.56
CA THR A 177 6.20 3.73 6.33
C THR A 177 7.59 4.32 6.19
N ILE A 178 7.68 5.38 5.38
CA ILE A 178 8.88 6.23 5.29
C ILE A 178 8.45 7.64 5.63
N LYS A 179 9.09 8.25 6.62
CA LYS A 179 8.74 9.58 7.10
C LYS A 179 9.93 10.52 7.04
N SER A 180 9.76 11.66 6.40
CA SER A 180 10.68 12.78 6.44
C SER A 180 10.06 13.88 7.29
N VAL A 181 10.66 14.17 8.44
CA VAL A 181 10.27 15.33 9.28
C VAL A 181 11.06 16.60 8.95
N SER A 182 12.10 16.48 8.11
CA SER A 182 12.79 17.61 7.51
C SER A 182 12.15 17.98 6.18
N GLY A 183 12.38 19.23 5.77
CA GLY A 183 11.94 19.76 4.49
C GLY A 183 12.32 18.84 3.35
N VAL A 184 11.36 18.56 2.49
CA VAL A 184 11.49 17.66 1.34
C VAL A 184 11.33 18.46 0.06
N SER A 185 12.15 18.14 -0.92
CA SER A 185 12.02 18.66 -2.28
C SER A 185 12.04 17.50 -3.27
N GLY A 186 11.11 17.51 -4.22
CA GLY A 186 10.99 16.51 -5.27
C GLY A 186 11.03 17.13 -6.63
N SER A 187 11.63 16.44 -7.60
CA SER A 187 11.67 16.84 -9.00
C SER A 187 11.33 15.63 -9.86
N GLY A 188 10.46 15.82 -10.84
CA GLY A 188 10.24 14.84 -11.89
C GLY A 188 9.85 15.50 -13.20
N ASP A 189 9.58 14.70 -14.22
CA ASP A 189 9.33 15.18 -15.59
C ASP A 189 8.23 16.23 -15.72
N ARG A 190 7.23 16.16 -14.83
CA ARG A 190 6.04 17.02 -14.88
C ARG A 190 6.18 18.28 -14.03
N GLY A 191 7.22 18.39 -13.21
CA GLY A 191 7.40 19.53 -12.30
C GLY A 191 8.13 19.19 -11.01
N THR A 192 8.09 20.13 -10.07
CA THR A 192 8.74 20.03 -8.76
C THR A 192 7.73 20.16 -7.62
N VAL A 193 8.03 19.53 -6.49
CA VAL A 193 7.29 19.62 -5.23
C VAL A 193 8.22 20.06 -4.11
N ALA A 194 7.74 20.88 -3.19
CA ALA A 194 8.43 21.17 -1.94
C ALA A 194 7.43 21.14 -0.78
N ALA A 195 7.83 20.60 0.36
CA ALA A 195 7.01 20.56 1.57
C ALA A 195 7.90 20.52 2.83
N ASP A 196 7.33 20.78 4.01
CA ASP A 196 8.06 20.70 5.27
C ASP A 196 8.28 19.26 5.73
N SER A 197 7.41 18.33 5.31
CA SER A 197 7.47 16.92 5.67
C SER A 197 6.77 16.03 4.65
N MET A 198 7.12 14.75 4.67
CA MET A 198 6.52 13.72 3.83
C MET A 198 6.34 12.41 4.59
N THR A 199 5.24 11.72 4.34
CA THR A 199 5.02 10.34 4.77
C THR A 199 4.62 9.49 3.56
N VAL A 200 5.33 8.40 3.33
CA VAL A 200 5.04 7.39 2.31
C VAL A 200 4.51 6.14 2.99
N TYR A 201 3.36 5.67 2.54
CA TYR A 201 2.72 4.42 2.92
C TYR A 201 2.96 3.42 1.78
N GLN A 202 3.94 2.51 1.97
CA GLN A 202 4.39 1.62 0.91
C GLN A 202 3.31 0.60 0.52
N ASP A 203 2.51 0.16 1.48
CA ASP A 203 1.40 -0.77 1.29
C ASP A 203 0.23 -0.18 0.50
N GLU A 204 -0.02 1.12 0.66
CA GLU A 204 -1.05 1.85 -0.08
C GLU A 204 -0.55 2.42 -1.42
N GLY A 205 0.77 2.40 -1.67
CA GLY A 205 1.38 3.09 -2.81
C GLY A 205 1.11 4.59 -2.80
N ARG A 206 1.10 5.21 -1.60
CA ARG A 206 0.65 6.60 -1.40
C ARG A 206 1.70 7.42 -0.68
N ALA A 207 1.96 8.63 -1.18
CA ALA A 207 2.75 9.65 -0.50
C ALA A 207 1.87 10.83 -0.06
N VAL A 208 2.14 11.36 1.13
CA VAL A 208 1.47 12.51 1.73
C VAL A 208 2.53 13.55 2.04
N PHE A 209 2.36 14.76 1.52
CA PHE A 209 3.22 15.90 1.80
C PHE A 209 2.47 16.88 2.71
N GLU A 210 3.13 17.33 3.78
CA GLU A 210 2.51 18.20 4.79
C GLU A 210 3.41 19.38 5.13
N GLY A 211 2.78 20.53 5.37
CA GLY A 211 3.45 21.80 5.71
C GLY A 211 4.01 22.53 4.49
N ASN A 212 3.64 23.81 4.35
CA ASN A 212 4.07 24.73 3.29
C ASN A 212 4.21 24.12 1.88
N VAL A 213 3.26 23.26 1.50
CA VAL A 213 3.34 22.47 0.27
C VAL A 213 3.24 23.36 -0.96
N GLN A 214 4.24 23.28 -1.83
CA GLN A 214 4.31 24.01 -3.09
C GLN A 214 4.51 23.03 -4.25
N PHE A 215 3.65 23.13 -5.26
CA PHE A 215 3.78 22.36 -6.49
C PHE A 215 3.98 23.33 -7.66
N GLN A 216 5.03 23.09 -8.45
CA GLN A 216 5.30 23.83 -9.67
C GLN A 216 5.23 22.87 -10.85
N ILE A 217 4.34 23.13 -11.81
CA ILE A 217 4.14 22.28 -12.98
C ILE A 217 4.90 22.90 -14.15
N ALA A 218 5.76 22.11 -14.80
CA ALA A 218 6.44 22.56 -16.00
C ALA A 218 5.45 22.60 -17.18
N PRO A 219 5.43 23.67 -18.00
CA PRO A 219 4.59 23.71 -19.18
C PRO A 219 5.01 22.60 -20.17
N ALA A 220 4.04 21.87 -20.70
CA ALA A 220 4.31 20.86 -21.72
C ALA A 220 5.06 21.50 -22.90
N LYS A 221 6.23 20.96 -23.24
CA LYS A 221 7.03 21.42 -24.38
C LYS A 221 6.13 21.33 -25.63
N LYS A 222 5.70 22.49 -26.14
CA LYS A 222 4.94 22.57 -27.39
C LYS A 222 5.86 22.02 -28.48
N LYS A 223 5.46 20.90 -29.08
CA LYS A 223 6.14 20.37 -30.26
C LYS A 223 5.82 21.36 -31.38
N ASP A 224 6.78 22.22 -31.70
CA ASP A 224 6.66 23.10 -32.85
C ASP A 224 6.63 22.19 -34.08
N ASP A 225 5.43 22.01 -34.65
CA ASP A 225 5.25 21.45 -35.97
C ASP A 225 5.95 22.39 -36.96
N ASP A 226 7.21 22.08 -37.25
CA ASP A 226 7.93 22.63 -38.40
C ASP A 226 7.30 22.07 -39.67
N THR A 227 6.12 22.59 -40.01
CA THR A 227 5.58 22.55 -41.36
C THR A 227 6.20 23.73 -42.12
N GLY A 228 7.37 23.49 -42.69
CA GLY A 228 7.98 24.33 -43.72
C GLY A 228 8.92 23.47 -44.55
N GLY A 229 8.82 23.39 -45.87
CA GLY A 229 7.93 23.96 -46.86
C GLY A 229 8.20 23.28 -48.21
#